data_AF-A0A0X3PJU3-F1
#
_entry.id   AF-A0A0X3PJU3-F1
#
_cell.length_a   1.000
_cell.length_b   1.000
_cell.length_c   1.000
_cell.angle_alpha   90.00
_cell.angle_beta   90.00
_cell.angle_gamma   90.00
#
_symmetry.space_group_name_H-M   'P 1'
#
loop_
_entity.id
_entity.type
_entity.pdbx_description
1 polymer ?
#
loop_
_entity_poly.entity_id
_entity_poly.type
_entity_poly.pdbx_seq_one_letter_code
_entity_poly.pdbx_strand_id
1 'polypeptide(L)'
;MSHVLQFDDKMDITEKFQQLIVSKPFPTFENFKQTLKLFTELTGSQFTIKRRMRHKTNAPMRDAHIFRCVTYACICTFSTECEVFFHIESKGKCIRVTQFYMTHNHEIIYNPAFEEDDSTYDVQCDLTDHFEEMFPEKCFDTFDEFWNKLKEFQAEVYT
;
A
#
# COMPACT_ATOMS: atom_id res chain seq x y z
N MET A 1 -37.19 -4.11 -26.10
CA MET A 1 -36.86 -5.33 -25.32
C MET A 1 -35.64 -5.90 -25.99
N SER A 2 -34.44 -6.01 -25.43
CA SER A 2 -33.89 -6.28 -24.09
C SER A 2 -32.35 -6.20 -24.30
N HIS A 3 -31.42 -5.91 -23.40
CA HIS A 3 -31.31 -5.82 -21.95
C HIS A 3 -30.39 -4.63 -21.66
N VAL A 4 -30.81 -3.70 -20.81
CA VAL A 4 -29.84 -2.83 -20.14
C VAL A 4 -29.21 -3.71 -19.07
N LEU A 5 -27.90 -3.96 -19.19
CA LEU A 5 -27.13 -4.64 -18.15
C LEU A 5 -27.34 -3.85 -16.86
N GLN A 6 -28.08 -4.46 -15.93
CA GLN A 6 -28.24 -3.97 -14.58
C GLN A 6 -26.88 -4.20 -13.91
N PHE A 7 -25.97 -3.23 -14.07
CA PHE A 7 -24.72 -3.21 -13.32
C PHE A 7 -25.11 -3.18 -11.85
N ASP A 8 -24.73 -4.20 -11.12
CA ASP A 8 -25.11 -4.39 -9.74
C ASP A 8 -24.39 -3.31 -8.91
N ASP A 9 -25.12 -2.30 -8.42
CA ASP A 9 -24.65 -1.18 -7.58
C ASP A 9 -23.85 -1.64 -6.34
N LYS A 10 -23.88 -2.93 -6.03
CA LYS A 10 -23.09 -3.57 -4.98
C LYS A 10 -21.62 -3.79 -5.33
N MET A 11 -21.25 -3.89 -6.60
CA MET A 11 -19.88 -4.24 -7.02
C MET A 11 -19.03 -3.03 -7.40
N ASP A 12 -19.66 -1.91 -7.80
CA ASP A 12 -18.96 -0.66 -8.06
C ASP A 12 -19.11 0.29 -6.86
N ILE A 13 -18.00 0.55 -6.18
CA ILE A 13 -17.96 1.45 -5.01
C ILE A 13 -17.15 2.73 -5.30
N THR A 14 -16.94 3.04 -6.57
CA THR A 14 -16.11 4.16 -7.04
C THR A 14 -16.55 5.50 -6.46
N GLU A 15 -17.84 5.83 -6.55
CA GLU A 15 -18.36 7.11 -6.08
C GLU A 15 -18.15 7.27 -4.55
N LYS A 16 -18.47 6.23 -3.78
CA LYS A 16 -18.27 6.23 -2.32
C LYS A 16 -16.79 6.38 -1.97
N PHE A 17 -15.91 5.69 -2.70
CA PHE A 17 -14.46 5.76 -2.47
C PHE A 17 -13.93 7.16 -2.78
N GLN A 18 -14.39 7.76 -3.88
CA GLN A 18 -14.04 9.13 -4.25
C GLN A 18 -14.48 10.14 -3.17
N GLN A 19 -15.73 10.05 -2.73
CA GLN A 19 -16.30 10.97 -1.75
C GLN A 19 -15.65 10.85 -0.37
N LEU A 20 -15.42 9.62 0.11
CA LEU A 20 -14.95 9.39 1.48
C LEU A 20 -13.44 9.45 1.63
N ILE A 21 -12.68 8.98 0.62
CA ILE A 21 -11.24 8.79 0.70
C ILE A 21 -10.50 9.74 -0.25
N VAL A 22 -10.77 9.71 -1.55
CA VAL A 22 -9.96 10.45 -2.56
C VAL A 22 -10.07 11.97 -2.37
N SER A 23 -11.23 12.46 -1.98
CA SER A 23 -11.48 13.90 -1.75
C SER A 23 -10.71 14.50 -0.57
N LYS A 24 -10.07 13.66 0.27
CA LYS A 24 -9.45 14.08 1.53
C LYS A 24 -7.92 13.94 1.49
N PRO A 25 -7.18 14.98 1.92
CA PRO A 25 -5.80 14.81 2.34
C PRO A 25 -5.75 14.26 3.78
N PHE A 26 -4.87 13.29 4.06
CA PHE A 26 -4.72 12.73 5.40
C PHE A 26 -3.41 13.21 6.03
N PRO A 27 -3.42 13.91 7.18
CA PRO A 27 -2.19 14.40 7.82
C PRO A 27 -1.32 13.29 8.42
N THR A 28 -1.91 12.14 8.74
CA THR A 28 -1.20 10.99 9.34
C THR A 28 -1.70 9.68 8.74
N PHE A 29 -0.91 8.62 8.88
CA PHE A 29 -1.33 7.28 8.51
C PHE A 29 -2.53 6.79 9.34
N GLU A 30 -2.59 7.16 10.63
CA GLU A 30 -3.72 6.83 11.50
C GLU A 30 -5.03 7.46 11.01
N ASN A 31 -5.01 8.75 10.62
CA ASN A 31 -6.18 9.42 10.05
C ASN A 31 -6.68 8.71 8.76
N PHE A 32 -5.74 8.23 7.93
CA PHE A 32 -6.08 7.45 6.74
C PHE A 32 -6.71 6.11 7.13
N LYS A 33 -6.11 5.36 8.07
CA LYS A 33 -6.60 4.06 8.55
C LYS A 33 -8.00 4.14 9.16
N GLN A 34 -8.29 5.17 9.95
CA GLN A 34 -9.62 5.40 10.49
C GLN A 34 -10.65 5.66 9.39
N THR A 35 -10.28 6.42 8.35
CA THR A 35 -11.17 6.67 7.21
C THR A 35 -11.37 5.42 6.36
N LEU A 36 -10.34 4.61 6.16
CA LEU A 36 -10.43 3.32 5.50
C LEU A 36 -11.34 2.36 6.27
N LYS A 37 -11.23 2.32 7.61
CA LYS A 37 -12.11 1.54 8.46
C LYS A 37 -13.58 1.95 8.30
N LEU A 38 -13.88 3.24 8.31
CA LEU A 38 -15.24 3.74 8.06
C LEU A 38 -15.74 3.34 6.68
N PHE A 39 -14.88 3.41 5.66
CA PHE A 39 -15.23 2.96 4.30
C PHE A 39 -15.56 1.45 4.27
N THR A 40 -14.76 0.63 4.95
CA THR A 40 -15.01 -0.81 5.11
C THR A 40 -16.34 -1.06 5.82
N GLU A 41 -16.66 -0.34 6.89
CA GLU A 41 -17.94 -0.47 7.61
C GLU A 41 -19.15 -0.10 6.74
N LEU A 42 -19.00 0.90 5.87
CA LEU A 42 -20.08 1.39 4.99
C LEU A 42 -20.30 0.53 3.74
N THR A 43 -19.27 -0.17 3.26
CA THR A 43 -19.30 -0.89 1.98
C THR A 43 -19.15 -2.40 2.13
N GLY A 44 -18.61 -2.87 3.25
CA GLY A 44 -18.14 -4.24 3.44
C GLY A 44 -16.82 -4.55 2.73
N SER A 45 -16.28 -3.62 1.92
CA SER A 45 -15.07 -3.87 1.13
C SER A 45 -13.83 -3.85 2.00
N GLN A 46 -13.04 -4.91 1.94
CA GLN A 46 -11.83 -5.10 2.74
C GLN A 46 -10.60 -5.19 1.83
N PHE A 47 -9.50 -4.62 2.32
CA PHE A 47 -8.27 -4.49 1.58
C PHE A 47 -7.08 -5.01 2.38
N THR A 48 -6.10 -5.56 1.68
CA THR A 48 -4.80 -5.94 2.22
C THR A 48 -3.70 -5.16 1.54
N ILE A 49 -2.55 -5.00 2.20
CA ILE A 49 -1.37 -4.36 1.62
C ILE A 49 -0.68 -5.34 0.66
N LYS A 50 -0.65 -4.99 -0.63
CA LYS A 50 0.08 -5.74 -1.66
C LYS A 50 1.53 -5.29 -1.78
N ARG A 51 1.80 -4.00 -1.57
CA ARG A 51 3.15 -3.41 -1.60
C ARG A 51 3.23 -2.23 -0.66
N ARG A 52 4.35 -2.05 0.02
CA ARG A 52 4.62 -0.88 0.86
C ARG A 52 6.09 -0.46 0.76
N MET A 53 6.35 0.83 0.93
CA MET A 53 7.70 1.36 1.07
C MET A 53 7.71 2.37 2.21
N ARG A 54 8.52 2.11 3.24
CA ARG A 54 8.70 3.01 4.37
C ARG A 54 9.47 4.26 3.98
N HIS A 55 9.29 5.33 4.75
CA HIS A 55 10.23 6.45 4.71
C HIS A 55 11.60 6.01 5.25
N LYS A 56 12.65 6.63 4.71
CA LYS A 56 14.02 6.47 5.22
C LYS A 56 14.12 6.93 6.67
N THR A 57 15.14 6.46 7.38
CA THR A 57 15.50 6.94 8.71
C THR A 57 15.67 8.48 8.68
N ASN A 58 15.19 9.17 9.72
CA ASN A 58 15.23 10.64 9.87
C ASN A 58 14.45 11.46 8.82
N ALA A 59 13.71 10.84 7.89
CA ALA A 59 12.87 11.60 6.97
C ALA A 59 11.76 12.37 7.73
N PRO A 60 11.46 13.63 7.37
CA PRO A 60 10.57 14.49 8.17
C PRO A 60 9.19 13.91 8.44
N MET A 61 8.65 13.10 7.51
CA MET A 61 7.31 12.52 7.60
C MET A 61 7.31 11.04 8.00
N ARG A 62 8.45 10.50 8.46
CA ARG A 62 8.57 9.09 8.83
C ARG A 62 7.58 8.69 9.90
N ASP A 63 7.45 9.48 10.96
CA ASP A 63 6.56 9.13 12.07
C ASP A 63 5.09 9.40 11.74
N ALA A 64 4.80 10.51 11.04
CA ALA A 64 3.43 10.90 10.71
C ALA A 64 2.82 10.01 9.61
N HIS A 65 3.57 9.72 8.54
CA HIS A 65 3.05 9.01 7.38
C HIS A 65 3.44 7.53 7.34
N ILE A 66 4.49 7.12 8.04
CA ILE A 66 5.07 5.76 8.10
C ILE A 66 5.63 5.31 6.74
N PHE A 67 4.78 5.28 5.73
CA PHE A 67 5.08 4.87 4.37
C PHE A 67 5.23 6.06 3.43
N ARG A 68 6.20 5.95 2.54
CA ARG A 68 6.32 6.82 1.35
C ARG A 68 5.22 6.49 0.35
N CYS A 69 4.98 5.20 0.10
CA CYS A 69 3.87 4.72 -0.72
C CYS A 69 3.37 3.34 -0.27
N VAL A 70 2.07 3.09 -0.47
CA VAL A 70 1.43 1.79 -0.22
C VAL A 70 0.44 1.49 -1.35
N THR A 71 0.42 0.23 -1.78
CA THR A 71 -0.58 -0.34 -2.68
C THR A 71 -1.47 -1.28 -1.89
N TYR A 72 -2.76 -0.99 -1.89
CA TYR A 72 -3.81 -1.84 -1.36
C TYR A 72 -4.50 -2.60 -2.48
N ALA A 73 -4.93 -3.83 -2.20
CA ALA A 73 -5.71 -4.66 -3.09
C ALA A 73 -6.86 -5.33 -2.33
N CYS A 74 -7.93 -5.71 -3.03
CA CYS A 74 -9.02 -6.46 -2.42
C CYS A 74 -8.52 -7.78 -1.83
N ILE A 75 -9.04 -8.16 -0.64
CA ILE A 75 -8.68 -9.42 0.02
C ILE A 75 -9.02 -10.67 -0.83
N CYS A 76 -9.99 -10.55 -1.74
CA CYS A 76 -10.42 -11.62 -2.64
C CYS A 76 -9.59 -11.69 -3.94
N THR A 77 -8.54 -10.85 -4.10
CA THR A 77 -7.66 -10.84 -5.28
C THR A 77 -7.19 -12.25 -5.65
N PHE A 78 -6.77 -13.06 -4.66
CA PHE A 78 -6.25 -14.40 -4.91
C PHE A 78 -7.32 -15.45 -5.28
N SER A 79 -8.54 -15.30 -4.76
CA SER A 79 -9.61 -16.29 -4.97
C SER A 79 -10.51 -15.98 -6.15
N THR A 80 -10.55 -14.72 -6.58
CA THR A 80 -11.50 -14.23 -7.60
C THR A 80 -10.83 -13.46 -8.73
N GLU A 81 -9.51 -13.29 -8.70
CA GLU A 81 -8.78 -12.42 -9.64
C GLU A 81 -9.28 -10.97 -9.62
N CYS A 82 -9.85 -10.53 -8.49
CA CYS A 82 -10.36 -9.18 -8.34
C CYS A 82 -9.25 -8.15 -8.54
N GLU A 83 -9.49 -7.21 -9.46
CA GLU A 83 -8.53 -6.17 -9.83
C GLU A 83 -8.67 -4.90 -8.99
N VAL A 84 -9.57 -4.86 -7.99
CA VAL A 84 -9.74 -3.68 -7.14
C VAL A 84 -8.45 -3.35 -6.40
N PHE A 85 -8.01 -2.11 -6.56
CA PHE A 85 -6.79 -1.61 -5.94
C PHE A 85 -6.86 -0.11 -5.68
N PHE A 86 -5.99 0.37 -4.80
CA PHE A 86 -5.64 1.78 -4.75
C PHE A 86 -4.23 2.02 -4.25
N HIS A 87 -3.70 3.20 -4.52
CA HIS A 87 -2.35 3.63 -4.14
C HIS A 87 -2.44 4.87 -3.28
N ILE A 88 -1.73 4.86 -2.16
CA ILE A 88 -1.51 6.06 -1.35
C ILE A 88 -0.05 6.46 -1.41
N GLU A 89 0.20 7.76 -1.43
CA GLU A 89 1.53 8.34 -1.39
C GLU A 89 1.61 9.49 -0.39
N SER A 90 2.74 9.57 0.30
CA SER A 90 3.13 10.73 1.10
C SER A 90 3.55 11.88 0.17
N LYS A 91 2.73 12.94 0.08
CA LYS A 91 3.00 14.15 -0.71
C LYS A 91 2.99 15.38 0.19
N GLY A 92 4.18 15.96 0.40
CA GLY A 92 4.34 17.10 1.30
C GLY A 92 3.96 16.70 2.74
N LYS A 93 2.99 17.40 3.32
CA LYS A 93 2.52 17.18 4.70
C LYS A 93 1.28 16.29 4.82
N CYS A 94 0.92 15.59 3.74
CA CYS A 94 -0.26 14.72 3.74
C CYS A 94 -0.03 13.44 2.94
N ILE A 95 -0.79 12.41 3.26
CA ILE A 95 -1.03 11.23 2.44
C ILE A 95 -2.22 11.49 1.52
N ARG A 96 -2.14 11.03 0.28
CA ARG A 96 -3.21 11.14 -0.72
C ARG A 96 -3.33 9.85 -1.53
N VAL A 97 -4.54 9.55 -1.98
CA VAL A 97 -4.73 8.55 -3.04
C VAL A 97 -4.21 9.11 -4.36
N THR A 98 -3.38 8.34 -5.07
CA THR A 98 -2.80 8.74 -6.36
C THR A 98 -3.36 7.97 -7.54
N GLN A 99 -3.83 6.75 -7.33
CA GLN A 99 -4.44 5.90 -8.34
C GLN A 99 -5.38 4.89 -7.67
N PHE A 100 -6.48 4.53 -8.33
CA PHE A 100 -7.41 3.52 -7.82
C PHE A 100 -8.28 2.92 -8.94
N TYR A 101 -8.82 1.74 -8.65
CA TYR A 101 -9.89 1.07 -9.39
C TYR A 101 -10.79 0.35 -8.37
N MET A 102 -12.09 0.62 -8.40
CA MET A 102 -13.04 0.29 -7.31
C MET A 102 -14.26 -0.50 -7.79
N THR A 103 -14.13 -1.19 -8.92
CA THR A 103 -15.17 -2.07 -9.45
C THR A 103 -14.77 -3.52 -9.21
N HIS A 104 -15.43 -4.17 -8.26
CA HIS A 104 -15.24 -5.59 -7.94
C HIS A 104 -15.83 -6.48 -9.03
N ASN A 105 -15.27 -7.69 -9.19
CA ASN A 105 -15.82 -8.76 -10.04
C ASN A 105 -16.55 -9.85 -9.23
N HIS A 106 -16.76 -9.61 -7.93
CA HIS A 106 -17.42 -10.51 -6.99
C HIS A 106 -18.32 -9.70 -6.06
N GLU A 107 -19.30 -10.35 -5.44
CA GLU A 107 -20.10 -9.71 -4.39
C GLU A 107 -19.20 -9.29 -3.22
N ILE A 108 -19.44 -8.08 -2.71
CA ILE A 108 -18.72 -7.55 -1.56
C ILE A 108 -19.34 -8.12 -0.29
N ILE A 109 -18.61 -9.02 0.37
CA ILE A 109 -19.03 -9.67 1.62
C ILE A 109 -17.98 -9.35 2.69
N TYR A 110 -18.41 -8.67 3.75
CA TYR A 110 -17.56 -8.38 4.90
C TYR A 110 -17.15 -9.68 5.60
N ASN A 111 -15.84 -9.89 5.75
CA ASN A 111 -15.27 -11.00 6.50
C ASN A 111 -14.84 -10.51 7.90
N PRO A 112 -15.58 -10.87 8.97
CA PRO A 112 -15.24 -10.46 10.34
C PRO A 112 -13.95 -11.10 10.86
N ALA A 113 -13.50 -12.19 10.26
CA ALA A 113 -12.24 -12.86 10.61
C ALA A 113 -11.02 -12.28 9.87
N PHE A 114 -11.23 -11.37 8.91
CA PHE A 114 -10.12 -10.67 8.29
C PHE A 114 -9.58 -9.62 9.25
N GLU A 115 -8.36 -9.86 9.71
CA GLU A 115 -7.53 -8.84 10.35
C GLU A 115 -6.52 -8.37 9.30
N GLU A 116 -6.49 -7.06 9.05
CA GLU A 116 -5.43 -6.50 8.21
C GLU A 116 -4.12 -6.72 8.96
N ASP A 117 -3.28 -7.62 8.41
CA ASP A 117 -1.99 -7.93 8.97
C ASP A 117 -1.06 -6.71 8.83
N ASP A 118 -1.15 -5.81 9.82
CA ASP A 118 -0.17 -4.74 10.02
C ASP A 118 1.06 -5.25 10.77
N SER A 119 1.10 -6.54 11.15
CA SER A 119 2.29 -7.13 11.73
C SER A 119 3.38 -7.14 10.66
N THR A 120 4.31 -6.21 10.81
CA THR A 120 5.76 -6.41 10.91
C THR A 120 6.38 -7.72 10.40
N TYR A 121 5.87 -8.38 9.35
CA TYR A 121 6.77 -9.02 8.37
C TYR A 121 7.48 -7.87 7.65
N ASP A 122 8.40 -7.29 8.40
CA ASP A 122 9.36 -6.30 7.98
C ASP A 122 10.36 -7.15 7.18
N VAL A 123 10.13 -7.28 5.87
CA VAL A 123 11.29 -7.39 4.98
C VAL A 123 11.98 -6.05 5.17
N GLN A 124 12.82 -6.01 6.20
CA GLN A 124 13.62 -4.88 6.57
C GLN A 124 14.56 -4.71 5.38
N CYS A 125 14.15 -3.88 4.41
CA CYS A 125 15.15 -3.23 3.58
C CYS A 125 16.07 -2.57 4.59
N ASP A 126 17.34 -2.93 4.56
CA ASP A 126 18.30 -2.27 5.40
C ASP A 126 18.31 -0.79 4.97
N LEU A 127 17.71 0.05 5.81
CA LEU A 127 17.63 1.51 5.67
C LEU A 127 18.54 2.16 6.71
N THR A 128 19.54 1.43 7.20
CA THR A 128 20.60 2.01 8.02
C THR A 128 21.40 2.98 7.16
N ASP A 129 21.93 4.03 7.79
CA ASP A 129 22.81 4.97 7.12
C ASP A 129 24.01 4.25 6.47
N HIS A 130 24.44 3.14 7.08
CA HIS A 130 25.51 2.27 6.57
C HIS A 130 25.14 1.60 5.24
N PHE A 131 23.96 0.98 5.14
CA PHE A 131 23.51 0.41 3.86
C PHE A 131 23.30 1.49 2.79
N GLU A 132 22.78 2.66 3.16
CA GLU A 132 22.60 3.76 2.21
C GLU A 132 23.93 4.40 1.74
N GLU A 133 24.98 4.42 2.57
CA GLU A 133 26.34 4.81 2.18
C GLU A 133 26.98 3.78 1.23
N MET A 134 26.78 2.49 1.48
CA MET A 134 27.36 1.43 0.65
C MET A 134 26.62 1.22 -0.67
N PHE A 135 25.32 1.51 -0.71
CA PHE A 135 24.43 1.37 -1.87
C PHE A 135 23.75 2.70 -2.24
N PRO A 136 24.52 3.73 -2.63
CA PRO A 136 23.96 5.04 -2.97
C PRO A 136 23.15 5.01 -4.28
N GLU A 137 23.60 4.20 -5.24
CA GLU A 137 22.91 3.92 -6.48
C GLU A 137 22.21 2.56 -6.40
N LYS A 138 20.92 2.53 -6.73
CA LYS A 138 20.07 1.33 -6.61
C LYS A 138 20.03 0.49 -7.89
N CYS A 139 20.94 0.77 -8.81
CA CYS A 139 21.11 0.09 -10.08
C CYS A 139 22.60 -0.22 -10.26
N PHE A 140 22.87 -1.40 -10.78
CA PHE A 140 24.20 -1.90 -11.09
C PHE A 140 24.21 -2.29 -12.56
N ASP A 141 25.33 -2.07 -13.24
CA ASP A 141 25.44 -2.38 -14.66
C ASP A 141 25.54 -3.90 -14.89
N THR A 142 26.02 -4.64 -13.88
CA THR A 142 26.12 -6.10 -13.92
C THR A 142 25.73 -6.77 -12.61
N PHE A 143 25.39 -8.08 -12.69
CA PHE A 143 25.13 -8.88 -11.50
C PHE A 143 26.38 -9.04 -10.62
N ASP A 144 27.57 -9.21 -11.20
CA ASP A 144 28.80 -9.41 -10.46
C ASP A 144 29.19 -8.17 -9.63
N GLU A 145 28.94 -6.98 -10.17
CA GLU A 145 29.14 -5.71 -9.47
C GLU A 145 28.24 -5.63 -8.23
N PHE A 146 26.94 -5.88 -8.39
CA PHE A 146 26.00 -5.98 -7.27
C PHE A 146 26.46 -7.04 -6.25
N TRP A 147 26.83 -8.23 -6.71
CA TRP A 147 27.15 -9.36 -5.85
C TRP A 147 28.43 -9.14 -5.03
N ASN A 148 29.44 -8.50 -5.63
CA ASN A 148 30.66 -8.15 -4.91
C ASN A 148 30.41 -7.05 -3.88
N LYS A 149 29.62 -6.02 -4.23
CA LYS A 149 29.23 -4.97 -3.28
C LYS A 149 28.42 -5.53 -2.09
N LEU A 150 27.54 -6.49 -2.36
CA LEU A 150 26.79 -7.19 -1.30
C LEU A 150 27.71 -7.98 -0.36
N LYS A 151 28.74 -8.65 -0.89
CA LYS A 151 29.73 -9.36 -0.05
C LYS A 151 30.53 -8.41 0.84
N GLU A 152 30.93 -7.24 0.32
CA GLU A 152 31.62 -6.21 1.11
C GLU A 152 30.75 -5.77 2.28
N PHE A 153 29.49 -5.41 2.01
CA PHE A 153 28.54 -4.99 3.04
C PHE A 153 28.33 -6.08 4.10
N GLN A 154 28.14 -7.33 3.68
CA GLN A 154 27.95 -8.44 4.61
C GLN A 154 29.19 -8.74 5.44
N ALA A 155 30.40 -8.47 4.95
CA ALA A 155 31.63 -8.67 5.71
C ALA A 155 31.82 -7.63 6.82
N GLU A 156 31.36 -6.39 6.61
CA GLU A 156 31.49 -5.29 7.59
C GLU A 156 30.49 -5.41 8.76
N VAL A 157 29.35 -6.09 8.57
CA VAL A 157 28.30 -6.24 9.60
C VAL A 157 28.65 -7.30 10.67
N TYR A 158 29.71 -8.10 10.50
CA TYR A 158 30.13 -9.16 11.44
C TYR A 158 31.48 -8.93 12.14
N THR A 159 31.98 -7.69 12.16
CA THR A 159 33.16 -7.27 12.94
C THR A 159 32.80 -6.27 14.02
#